data_AF-A0A850SCU1-F1
#
_entry.id   AF-A0A850SCU1-F1
#
_cell.length_a   1.000
_cell.length_b   1.000
_cell.length_c   1.000
_cell.angle_alpha   90.00
_cell.angle_beta   90.00
_cell.angle_gamma   90.00
#
_symmetry.space_group_name_H-M   'P 1'
#
loop_
_entity.id
_entity.type
_entity.pdbx_description
1 polymer ?
#
loop_
_entity_poly.entity_id
_entity_poly.type
_entity_poly.pdbx_seq_one_letter_code
_entity_poly.pdbx_strand_id
1 'polypeptide(L)'
;MPRTTESVLVLVAAFTILLPLSYGHAHGSGSVIVEIVPGATYLADKAYSPSPVTVKVGDTVTWINKDSGPHTVTSGDSWFDRNAARVFDSKFIFPKNEFSYTFKEPGIYNYFSNIQGQYSMVGQVIVEEAPPRLALTTQKQSYAAGQTVVLRGETSIVQSVPVEIQVFNPQGRAYLFDSATVANNGSFTYSFIASDTQGTGSYRVVATYLGSTAEATFRLDKSAGTGTAQSSAISVAATSKGAGSPVTITLKNTVASGIYRFALTLPDEPTSVQAPRGWSADTDGTTVVFYTDDRPVESGKRVAFRVAAGPAVSSFDWTAFAGNGSELDSGTASVRVRR
;
A
#
# COMPACT_ATOMS: atom_id res chain seq x y z
N MET A 1 27.63 -3.54 42.20
CA MET A 1 27.57 -4.61 41.18
C MET A 1 26.60 -4.18 40.10
N PRO A 2 27.06 -3.84 38.88
CA PRO A 2 26.17 -3.40 37.82
C PRO A 2 25.54 -4.61 37.12
N ARG A 3 24.23 -4.56 36.88
CA ARG A 3 23.55 -5.48 35.94
C ARG A 3 23.75 -4.93 34.53
N THR A 4 24.45 -5.70 33.71
CA THR A 4 24.63 -5.47 32.27
C THR A 4 23.29 -5.65 31.55
N THR A 5 22.87 -4.62 30.83
CA THR A 5 21.77 -4.67 29.86
C THR A 5 22.30 -5.34 28.59
N GLU A 6 21.75 -6.49 28.21
CA GLU A 6 22.03 -7.09 26.91
C GLU A 6 21.33 -6.28 25.81
N SER A 7 22.12 -5.75 24.87
CA SER A 7 21.61 -5.11 23.65
C SER A 7 21.24 -6.19 22.64
N VAL A 8 19.95 -6.31 22.33
CA VAL A 8 19.49 -7.15 21.21
C VAL A 8 19.81 -6.41 19.91
N LEU A 9 20.81 -6.90 19.19
CA LEU A 9 21.18 -6.46 17.86
C LEU A 9 20.19 -7.04 16.85
N VAL A 10 19.28 -6.22 16.32
CA VAL A 10 18.44 -6.62 15.18
C VAL A 10 19.28 -6.50 13.91
N LEU A 11 19.72 -7.65 13.40
CA LEU A 11 20.42 -7.75 12.13
C LEU A 11 19.42 -7.54 10.98
N VAL A 12 19.44 -6.39 10.33
CA VAL A 12 18.70 -6.18 9.07
C VAL A 12 19.46 -6.89 7.97
N ALA A 13 19.01 -8.10 7.62
CA ALA A 13 19.53 -8.82 6.46
C ALA A 13 19.06 -8.11 5.19
N ALA A 14 19.98 -7.45 4.49
CA ALA A 14 19.75 -6.96 3.14
C ALA A 14 19.64 -8.15 2.18
N PHE A 15 18.40 -8.61 1.93
CA PHE A 15 18.13 -9.51 0.82
C PHE A 15 18.22 -8.71 -0.48
N THR A 16 19.33 -8.86 -1.20
CA THR A 16 19.37 -8.52 -2.62
C THR A 16 18.45 -9.50 -3.35
N ILE A 17 17.22 -9.08 -3.63
CA ILE A 17 16.32 -9.80 -4.52
C ILE A 17 16.94 -9.71 -5.91
N LEU A 18 17.59 -10.81 -6.33
CA LEU A 18 17.95 -11.02 -7.72
C LEU A 18 16.65 -11.29 -8.47
N LEU A 19 16.02 -10.25 -9.02
CA LEU A 19 14.86 -10.42 -9.90
C LEU A 19 15.31 -11.29 -11.08
N PRO A 20 14.65 -12.43 -11.36
CA PRO A 20 14.85 -13.06 -12.65
C PRO A 20 14.49 -12.03 -13.72
N LEU A 21 15.35 -11.88 -14.72
CA LEU A 21 15.05 -11.15 -15.94
C LEU A 21 13.84 -11.80 -16.60
N SER A 22 12.65 -11.39 -16.20
CA SER A 22 11.42 -11.67 -16.90
C SER A 22 11.48 -10.87 -18.20
N TYR A 23 11.72 -11.56 -19.31
CA TYR A 23 11.51 -11.01 -20.64
C TYR A 23 10.09 -10.43 -20.68
N GLY A 24 9.99 -9.10 -20.75
CA GLY A 24 8.73 -8.39 -20.84
C GLY A 24 7.95 -8.84 -22.07
N HIS A 25 7.02 -9.76 -21.90
CA HIS A 25 5.90 -9.94 -22.81
C HIS A 25 4.77 -9.05 -22.29
N ALA A 26 4.36 -8.10 -23.12
CA ALA A 26 3.21 -7.25 -22.86
C ALA A 26 1.99 -8.10 -22.50
N HIS A 27 1.27 -7.71 -21.44
CA HIS A 27 0.04 -8.36 -20.98
C HIS A 27 -1.12 -8.14 -21.98
N GLY A 28 -1.09 -8.88 -23.08
CA GLY A 28 -2.29 -9.31 -23.80
C GLY A 28 -2.68 -10.71 -23.32
N SER A 29 -3.95 -11.07 -23.48
CA SER A 29 -4.47 -12.46 -23.33
C SER A 29 -3.51 -13.46 -23.99
N GLY A 30 -2.57 -14.02 -23.22
CA GLY A 30 -1.52 -14.86 -23.75
C GLY A 30 -2.05 -16.27 -23.95
N SER A 31 -2.20 -16.69 -25.22
CA SER A 31 -2.36 -18.11 -25.52
C SER A 31 -1.00 -18.78 -25.39
N VAL A 32 -0.91 -19.82 -24.55
CA VAL A 32 0.30 -20.63 -24.40
C VAL A 32 0.15 -21.90 -25.23
N ILE A 33 1.11 -22.16 -26.11
CA ILE A 33 1.07 -23.31 -27.01
C ILE A 33 1.76 -24.52 -26.36
N VAL A 34 1.10 -25.66 -26.40
CA VAL A 34 1.67 -26.98 -26.09
C VAL A 34 1.62 -27.84 -27.35
N GLU A 35 2.72 -28.45 -27.71
CA GLU A 35 2.81 -29.30 -28.89
C GLU A 35 2.67 -30.76 -28.47
N ILE A 36 1.82 -31.50 -29.17
CA ILE A 36 1.89 -32.96 -29.18
C ILE A 36 2.98 -33.32 -30.18
N VAL A 37 4.14 -33.75 -29.68
CA VAL A 37 5.36 -33.83 -30.48
C VAL A 37 5.36 -35.03 -31.44
N PRO A 38 6.17 -35.02 -32.51
CA PRO A 38 6.31 -36.19 -33.38
C PRO A 38 6.71 -37.45 -32.61
N GLY A 39 6.00 -38.56 -32.84
CA GLY A 39 6.24 -39.84 -32.15
C GLY A 39 5.70 -39.90 -30.72
N ALA A 40 4.81 -38.98 -30.33
CA ALA A 40 4.29 -38.80 -28.97
C ALA A 40 3.80 -40.09 -28.30
N THR A 41 3.19 -41.03 -29.04
CA THR A 41 2.71 -42.32 -28.52
C THR A 41 3.75 -43.10 -27.70
N TYR A 42 5.04 -42.94 -28.01
CA TYR A 42 6.13 -43.69 -27.38
C TYR A 42 6.94 -42.88 -26.37
N LEU A 43 6.54 -41.63 -26.09
CA LEU A 43 7.34 -40.67 -25.32
C LEU A 43 6.86 -40.44 -23.89
N ALA A 44 5.75 -41.05 -23.50
CA ALA A 44 5.17 -40.94 -22.17
C ALA A 44 5.00 -39.48 -21.69
N ASP A 45 5.74 -39.05 -20.67
CA ASP A 45 5.73 -37.70 -20.08
C ASP A 45 6.33 -36.62 -20.99
N LYS A 46 7.01 -37.02 -22.08
CA LYS A 46 7.58 -36.13 -23.10
C LYS A 46 6.70 -36.00 -24.34
N ALA A 47 5.50 -36.57 -24.31
CA ALA A 47 4.57 -36.54 -25.43
C ALA A 47 3.96 -35.15 -25.68
N TYR A 48 3.91 -34.31 -24.65
CA TYR A 48 3.45 -32.92 -24.69
C TYR A 48 4.61 -31.97 -24.35
N SER A 49 4.79 -30.90 -25.11
CA SER A 49 5.90 -29.96 -24.91
C SER A 49 5.47 -28.49 -25.07
N PRO A 50 5.69 -27.62 -24.07
CA PRO A 50 6.26 -27.92 -22.76
C PRO A 50 5.28 -28.72 -21.86
N SER A 51 5.83 -29.53 -20.96
CA SER A 51 5.10 -30.21 -19.88
C SER A 51 6.05 -30.39 -18.68
N PRO A 52 5.72 -29.86 -17.48
CA PRO A 52 4.56 -29.03 -17.19
C PRO A 52 4.61 -27.69 -17.93
N VAL A 53 3.43 -27.14 -18.23
CA VAL A 53 3.28 -25.74 -18.66
C VAL A 53 2.69 -24.91 -17.52
N THR A 54 3.27 -23.75 -17.23
CA THR A 54 2.75 -22.84 -16.20
C THR A 54 2.01 -21.68 -16.86
N VAL A 55 0.79 -21.43 -16.40
CA VAL A 55 -0.09 -20.34 -16.85
C VAL A 55 -0.76 -19.67 -15.64
N LYS A 56 -1.44 -18.54 -15.84
CA LYS A 56 -2.22 -17.87 -14.79
C LYS A 56 -3.72 -18.12 -14.96
N VAL A 57 -4.49 -17.94 -13.88
CA VAL A 57 -5.95 -17.91 -13.96
C VAL A 57 -6.40 -16.90 -15.03
N GLY A 58 -7.23 -17.36 -15.96
CA GLY A 58 -7.73 -16.61 -17.11
C GLY A 58 -6.98 -16.87 -18.41
N ASP A 59 -5.79 -17.49 -18.37
CA ASP A 59 -5.02 -17.83 -19.56
C ASP A 59 -5.63 -19.03 -20.31
N THR A 60 -5.35 -19.08 -21.61
CA THR A 60 -5.76 -20.17 -22.50
C THR A 60 -4.55 -20.98 -22.93
N VAL A 61 -4.63 -22.30 -22.78
CA VAL A 61 -3.63 -23.23 -23.34
C VAL A 61 -4.19 -23.79 -24.64
N THR A 62 -3.38 -23.75 -25.70
CA THR A 62 -3.69 -24.33 -27.01
C THR A 62 -2.75 -25.50 -27.28
N TRP A 63 -3.32 -26.70 -27.39
CA TRP A 63 -2.59 -27.89 -27.80
C TRP A 63 -2.66 -28.07 -29.30
N ILE A 64 -1.50 -28.15 -29.97
CA ILE A 64 -1.39 -28.36 -31.41
C ILE A 64 -0.82 -29.76 -31.65
N ASN A 65 -1.52 -30.56 -32.45
CA ASN A 65 -1.02 -31.89 -32.81
C ASN A 65 0.00 -31.81 -33.95
N LYS A 66 1.29 -31.92 -33.63
CA LYS A 66 2.38 -32.03 -34.61
C LYS A 66 2.81 -33.47 -34.90
N ASP A 67 2.20 -34.44 -34.24
CA ASP A 67 2.39 -35.84 -34.56
C ASP A 67 1.63 -36.24 -35.83
N SER A 68 2.00 -37.38 -36.37
CA SER A 68 1.39 -37.99 -37.56
C SER A 68 0.11 -38.77 -37.25
N GLY A 69 -0.10 -39.14 -35.99
CA GLY A 69 -1.30 -39.83 -35.50
C GLY A 69 -2.29 -38.92 -34.77
N PRO A 70 -3.55 -39.33 -34.61
CA PRO A 70 -4.51 -38.63 -33.77
C PRO A 70 -4.18 -38.80 -32.28
N HIS A 71 -4.46 -37.76 -31.50
CA HIS A 71 -4.23 -37.71 -30.05
C HIS A 71 -5.40 -37.01 -29.35
N THR A 72 -5.49 -37.12 -28.02
CA THR A 72 -6.40 -36.28 -27.22
C THR A 72 -5.65 -35.54 -26.12
N VAL A 73 -6.35 -34.57 -25.53
CA VAL A 73 -6.01 -33.87 -24.30
C VAL A 73 -7.25 -33.99 -23.41
N THR A 74 -7.20 -34.96 -22.51
CA THR A 74 -8.31 -35.32 -21.65
C THR A 74 -7.89 -35.11 -20.20
N SER A 75 -8.60 -34.24 -19.47
CA SER A 75 -8.29 -33.95 -18.06
C SER A 75 -8.42 -35.21 -17.21
N GLY A 76 -7.52 -35.42 -16.25
CA GLY A 76 -7.52 -36.57 -15.34
C GLY A 76 -6.15 -37.20 -15.22
N ASP A 77 -5.97 -38.08 -14.23
CA ASP A 77 -4.66 -38.69 -13.95
C ASP A 77 -4.34 -39.87 -14.88
N SER A 78 -5.36 -40.58 -15.36
CA SER A 78 -5.21 -41.73 -16.26
C SER A 78 -6.55 -42.18 -16.84
N TRP A 79 -6.51 -43.18 -17.72
CA TRP A 79 -7.69 -43.87 -18.24
C TRP A 79 -8.61 -44.47 -17.16
N PHE A 80 -8.08 -44.81 -15.99
CA PHE A 80 -8.87 -45.41 -14.89
C PHE A 80 -9.48 -44.37 -13.94
N ASP A 81 -9.16 -43.09 -14.14
CA ASP A 81 -9.69 -42.01 -13.33
C ASP A 81 -11.20 -41.83 -13.59
N ARG A 82 -12.02 -42.01 -12.55
CA ARG A 82 -13.48 -41.83 -12.61
C ARG A 82 -13.89 -40.37 -12.81
N ASN A 83 -12.96 -39.44 -12.64
CA ASN A 83 -13.11 -38.02 -12.88
C ASN A 83 -12.47 -37.56 -14.20
N ALA A 84 -11.96 -38.49 -15.01
CA ALA A 84 -11.44 -38.16 -16.33
C ALA A 84 -12.50 -37.42 -17.17
N ALA A 85 -12.03 -36.53 -18.04
CA ALA A 85 -12.84 -35.69 -18.94
C ALA A 85 -13.82 -34.70 -18.28
N ARG A 86 -13.84 -34.57 -16.95
CA ARG A 86 -14.79 -33.67 -16.25
C ARG A 86 -14.44 -32.18 -16.36
N VAL A 87 -13.14 -31.84 -16.44
CA VAL A 87 -12.67 -30.45 -16.54
C VAL A 87 -12.60 -30.02 -18.00
N PHE A 88 -11.95 -30.84 -18.84
CA PHE A 88 -11.90 -30.68 -20.29
C PHE A 88 -11.65 -32.01 -21.00
N ASP A 89 -12.13 -32.08 -22.25
CA ASP A 89 -11.91 -33.21 -23.14
C ASP A 89 -11.91 -32.73 -24.59
N SER A 90 -10.73 -32.77 -25.22
CA SER A 90 -10.57 -32.31 -26.59
C SER A 90 -11.27 -33.17 -27.63
N LYS A 91 -11.64 -34.42 -27.29
CA LYS A 91 -11.84 -35.49 -28.27
C LYS A 91 -10.59 -35.66 -29.14
N PHE A 92 -10.73 -36.23 -30.33
CA PHE A 92 -9.60 -36.39 -31.25
C PHE A 92 -9.11 -35.06 -31.81
N ILE A 93 -7.82 -34.80 -31.61
CA ILE A 93 -7.04 -33.78 -32.30
C ILE A 93 -6.29 -34.51 -33.43
N PHE A 94 -6.77 -34.37 -34.66
CA PHE A 94 -6.08 -34.91 -35.84
C PHE A 94 -4.78 -34.14 -36.13
N PRO A 95 -3.85 -34.71 -36.92
CA PRO A 95 -2.62 -34.01 -37.29
C PRO A 95 -2.90 -32.61 -37.84
N LYS A 96 -2.13 -31.61 -37.37
CA LYS A 96 -2.24 -30.17 -37.68
C LYS A 96 -3.48 -29.46 -37.12
N ASN A 97 -4.39 -30.16 -36.43
CA ASN A 97 -5.48 -29.52 -35.70
C ASN A 97 -5.03 -29.14 -34.28
N GLU A 98 -5.88 -28.37 -33.62
CA GLU A 98 -5.64 -27.86 -32.28
C GLU A 98 -6.87 -27.95 -31.39
N PHE A 99 -6.64 -27.89 -30.08
CA PHE A 99 -7.66 -27.77 -29.04
C PHE A 99 -7.23 -26.67 -28.07
N SER A 100 -8.16 -25.85 -27.59
CA SER A 100 -7.87 -24.79 -26.62
C SER A 100 -8.78 -24.90 -25.39
N TYR A 101 -8.22 -24.58 -24.22
CA TYR A 101 -8.97 -24.51 -22.96
C TYR A 101 -8.49 -23.33 -22.09
N THR A 102 -9.45 -22.58 -21.54
CA THR A 102 -9.19 -21.45 -20.62
C THR A 102 -9.34 -21.89 -19.18
N PHE A 103 -8.28 -21.76 -18.38
CA PHE A 103 -8.28 -22.15 -16.97
C PHE A 103 -8.81 -21.01 -16.10
N LYS A 104 -9.82 -21.30 -15.26
CA LYS A 104 -10.51 -20.28 -14.44
C LYS A 104 -10.23 -20.39 -12.94
N GLU A 105 -9.58 -21.46 -12.52
CA GLU A 105 -9.27 -21.71 -11.12
C GLU A 105 -7.78 -22.08 -11.01
N PRO A 106 -7.09 -21.65 -9.94
CA PRO A 106 -5.71 -22.03 -9.71
C PRO A 106 -5.63 -23.52 -9.34
N GLY A 107 -4.54 -24.17 -9.70
CA GLY A 107 -4.33 -25.58 -9.37
C GLY A 107 -3.45 -26.33 -10.35
N ILE A 108 -3.27 -27.62 -10.10
CA ILE A 108 -2.54 -28.53 -10.98
C ILE A 108 -3.57 -29.37 -11.75
N TYR A 109 -3.49 -29.31 -13.07
CA TYR A 109 -4.36 -30.03 -13.98
C TYR A 109 -3.54 -31.07 -14.75
N ASN A 110 -3.64 -32.31 -14.32
CA ASN A 110 -3.10 -33.44 -15.08
C ASN A 110 -4.03 -33.78 -16.25
N TYR A 111 -3.44 -34.23 -17.35
CA TYR A 111 -4.17 -34.70 -18.52
C TYR A 111 -3.40 -35.79 -19.25
N PHE A 112 -4.10 -36.53 -20.11
CA PHE A 112 -3.54 -37.65 -20.86
C PHE A 112 -4.22 -37.83 -22.23
N SER A 113 -3.64 -38.67 -23.08
CA SER A 113 -4.28 -39.12 -24.32
C SER A 113 -5.17 -40.33 -24.04
N ASN A 114 -6.47 -40.14 -24.25
CA ASN A 114 -7.53 -41.12 -24.02
C ASN A 114 -7.79 -41.94 -25.29
N ILE A 115 -6.73 -42.52 -25.87
CA ILE A 115 -6.80 -43.42 -27.02
C ILE A 115 -6.27 -44.79 -26.61
N GLN A 116 -6.97 -45.85 -27.04
CA GLN A 116 -6.56 -47.22 -26.76
C GLN A 116 -5.14 -47.47 -27.28
N GLY A 117 -4.22 -47.80 -26.37
CA GLY A 117 -2.80 -48.04 -26.67
C GLY A 117 -1.88 -46.83 -26.49
N GLN A 118 -2.39 -45.64 -26.14
CA GLN A 118 -1.60 -44.42 -25.90
C GLN A 118 -1.57 -43.99 -24.42
N TYR A 119 -1.88 -44.90 -23.51
CA TYR A 119 -2.13 -44.61 -22.08
C TYR A 119 -0.94 -44.03 -21.31
N SER A 120 0.26 -44.07 -21.88
CA SER A 120 1.47 -43.50 -21.26
C SER A 120 1.63 -42.00 -21.52
N MET A 121 0.92 -41.43 -22.51
CA MET A 121 1.00 -40.01 -22.85
C MET A 121 0.33 -39.17 -21.75
N VAL A 122 1.13 -38.48 -20.96
CA VAL A 122 0.67 -37.65 -19.85
C VAL A 122 1.29 -36.26 -19.91
N GLY A 123 0.52 -35.26 -19.51
CA GLY A 123 0.96 -33.88 -19.41
C GLY A 123 0.36 -33.17 -18.21
N GLN A 124 0.90 -32.00 -17.89
CA GLN A 124 0.48 -31.21 -16.74
C GLN A 124 0.40 -29.72 -17.08
N VAL A 125 -0.68 -29.06 -16.63
CA VAL A 125 -0.78 -27.59 -16.57
C VAL A 125 -0.75 -27.18 -15.11
N ILE A 126 0.13 -26.25 -14.76
CA ILE A 126 0.15 -25.57 -13.46
C ILE A 126 -0.49 -24.21 -13.66
N VAL A 127 -1.62 -23.96 -13.01
CA VAL A 127 -2.35 -22.69 -13.05
C VAL A 127 -2.08 -21.93 -11.76
N GLU A 128 -1.29 -20.87 -11.86
CA GLU A 128 -1.03 -19.95 -10.77
C GLU A 128 -2.20 -18.98 -10.59
N GLU A 129 -2.39 -18.48 -9.37
CA GLU A 129 -3.34 -17.39 -9.14
C GLU A 129 -2.98 -16.19 -10.01
N ALA A 130 -3.99 -15.54 -10.59
CA ALA A 130 -3.77 -14.25 -11.21
C ALA A 130 -3.35 -13.25 -10.11
N PRO A 131 -2.37 -12.37 -10.38
CA PRO A 131 -2.06 -11.28 -9.47
C PRO A 131 -3.34 -10.48 -9.18
N PRO A 132 -3.59 -10.05 -7.94
CA PRO A 132 -4.80 -9.31 -7.66
C PRO A 132 -4.85 -8.02 -8.49
N ARG A 133 -6.03 -7.62 -8.95
CA ARG A 133 -6.18 -6.24 -9.42
C ARG A 133 -5.84 -5.32 -8.25
N LEU A 134 -4.95 -4.37 -8.46
CA LEU A 134 -4.58 -3.37 -7.47
C LEU A 134 -4.80 -1.99 -8.08
N ALA A 135 -5.49 -1.12 -7.35
CA ALA A 135 -5.68 0.27 -7.72
C ALA A 135 -5.17 1.18 -6.61
N LEU A 136 -4.59 2.31 -7.00
CA LEU A 136 -4.10 3.33 -6.08
C LEU A 136 -4.43 4.71 -6.63
N THR A 137 -4.92 5.58 -5.76
CA THR A 137 -5.19 6.98 -6.08
C THR A 137 -4.77 7.86 -4.93
N THR A 138 -4.41 9.10 -5.23
CA THR A 138 -4.29 10.16 -4.22
C THR A 138 -5.61 10.93 -4.14
N GLN A 139 -5.96 11.43 -2.96
CA GLN A 139 -7.19 12.22 -2.78
C GLN A 139 -7.16 13.54 -3.57
N LYS A 140 -5.97 14.13 -3.77
CA LYS A 140 -5.74 15.35 -4.55
C LYS A 140 -4.58 15.15 -5.51
N GLN A 141 -4.53 15.95 -6.56
CA GLN A 141 -3.43 15.95 -7.52
C GLN A 141 -2.27 16.87 -7.13
N SER A 142 -2.50 17.86 -6.26
CA SER A 142 -1.45 18.71 -5.68
C SER A 142 -1.64 18.90 -4.19
N TYR A 143 -0.52 19.04 -3.50
CA TYR A 143 -0.42 19.29 -2.06
C TYR A 143 0.64 20.37 -1.79
N ALA A 144 0.41 21.19 -0.78
CA ALA A 144 1.45 22.03 -0.20
C ALA A 144 2.20 21.25 0.89
N ALA A 145 3.45 21.64 1.15
CA ALA A 145 4.21 21.10 2.29
C ALA A 145 3.43 21.28 3.60
N GLY A 146 3.45 20.25 4.45
CA GLY A 146 2.67 20.16 5.68
C GLY A 146 1.28 19.55 5.52
N GLN A 147 0.74 19.46 4.30
CA GLN A 147 -0.56 18.83 4.08
C GLN A 147 -0.47 17.31 4.16
N THR A 148 -1.54 16.68 4.67
CA THR A 148 -1.68 15.22 4.64
C THR A 148 -2.03 14.74 3.23
N VAL A 149 -1.16 13.92 2.64
CA VAL A 149 -1.46 13.10 1.47
C VAL A 149 -2.26 11.89 1.94
N VAL A 150 -3.41 11.66 1.33
CA VAL A 150 -4.26 10.49 1.60
C VAL A 150 -4.30 9.64 0.34
N LEU A 151 -3.84 8.41 0.47
CA LEU A 151 -3.91 7.38 -0.54
C LEU A 151 -5.16 6.55 -0.33
N ARG A 152 -5.87 6.25 -1.41
CA ARG A 152 -6.98 5.29 -1.43
C ARG A 152 -6.64 4.21 -2.43
N GLY A 153 -6.69 2.97 -1.98
CA GLY A 153 -6.50 1.84 -2.84
C GLY A 153 -7.53 0.74 -2.63
N GLU A 154 -7.62 -0.11 -3.63
CA GLU A 154 -8.55 -1.23 -3.69
C GLU A 154 -7.84 -2.43 -4.30
N THR A 155 -8.17 -3.62 -3.81
CA THR A 155 -7.68 -4.87 -4.36
C THR A 155 -8.79 -5.90 -4.54
N SER A 156 -8.66 -6.76 -5.56
CA SER A 156 -9.61 -7.84 -5.83
C SER A 156 -9.46 -9.07 -4.94
N ILE A 157 -8.38 -9.18 -4.17
CA ILE A 157 -8.10 -10.31 -3.28
C ILE A 157 -7.78 -9.76 -1.90
N VAL A 158 -8.34 -10.36 -0.85
CA VAL A 158 -8.01 -10.01 0.54
C VAL A 158 -7.29 -11.19 1.17
N GLN A 159 -6.03 -10.97 1.57
CA GLN A 159 -5.25 -11.89 2.40
C GLN A 159 -4.70 -11.15 3.61
N SER A 160 -4.33 -11.89 4.67
CA SER A 160 -3.76 -11.33 5.91
C SER A 160 -2.30 -10.86 5.77
N VAL A 161 -1.99 -10.25 4.64
CA VAL A 161 -0.69 -9.63 4.31
C VAL A 161 -0.97 -8.14 4.03
N PRO A 162 -0.12 -7.21 4.46
CA PRO A 162 -0.33 -5.79 4.18
C PRO A 162 0.10 -5.42 2.75
N VAL A 163 -0.41 -4.30 2.25
CA VAL A 163 0.08 -3.64 1.02
C VAL A 163 1.32 -2.86 1.36
N GLU A 164 2.41 -3.07 0.62
CA GLU A 164 3.63 -2.27 0.77
C GLU A 164 3.49 -0.94 0.03
N ILE A 165 3.87 0.16 0.67
CA ILE A 165 3.80 1.52 0.13
C ILE A 165 5.21 2.09 0.04
N GLN A 166 5.58 2.57 -1.15
CA GLN A 166 6.83 3.28 -1.37
C GLN A 166 6.54 4.66 -1.99
N VAL A 167 7.17 5.70 -1.45
CA VAL A 167 7.06 7.06 -2.00
C VAL A 167 8.42 7.52 -2.52
N PHE A 168 8.41 7.93 -3.79
CA PHE A 168 9.55 8.42 -4.53
C PHE A 168 9.43 9.93 -4.70
N ASN A 169 10.51 10.63 -4.41
CA ASN A 169 10.61 12.07 -4.61
C ASN A 169 10.80 12.42 -6.11
N PRO A 170 10.84 13.71 -6.48
CA PRO A 170 10.99 14.14 -7.88
C PRO A 170 12.32 13.74 -8.54
N GLN A 171 13.35 13.36 -7.76
CA GLN A 171 14.60 12.84 -8.29
C GLN A 171 14.56 11.31 -8.52
N GLY A 172 13.41 10.67 -8.26
CA GLY A 172 13.24 9.23 -8.41
C GLY A 172 13.80 8.41 -7.24
N ARG A 173 14.15 9.05 -6.11
CA ARG A 173 14.65 8.36 -4.92
C ARG A 173 13.49 8.01 -3.99
N ALA A 174 13.39 6.74 -3.60
CA ALA A 174 12.48 6.32 -2.54
C ALA A 174 12.95 6.89 -1.19
N TYR A 175 12.03 7.53 -0.45
CA TYR A 175 12.33 8.11 0.86
C TYR A 175 11.33 7.69 1.95
N LEU A 176 10.19 7.10 1.57
CA LEU A 176 9.23 6.50 2.49
C LEU A 176 8.99 5.06 2.09
N PHE A 177 9.05 4.17 3.06
CA PHE A 177 8.70 2.76 2.96
C PHE A 177 7.79 2.43 4.15
N ASP A 178 6.57 2.00 3.88
CA ASP A 178 5.60 1.66 4.92
C ASP A 178 4.60 0.64 4.37
N SER A 179 3.54 0.35 5.12
CA SER A 179 2.51 -0.59 4.72
C SER A 179 1.11 -0.18 5.16
N ALA A 180 0.10 -0.72 4.49
CA ALA A 180 -1.31 -0.51 4.80
C ALA A 180 -2.05 -1.83 4.89
N THR A 181 -2.90 -2.00 5.90
CA THR A 181 -3.75 -3.18 6.02
C THR A 181 -4.94 -3.09 5.07
N VAL A 182 -5.27 -4.20 4.42
CA VAL A 182 -6.45 -4.33 3.55
C VAL A 182 -7.65 -4.70 4.41
N ALA A 183 -8.74 -3.93 4.31
CA ALA A 183 -10.00 -4.25 4.95
C ALA A 183 -10.70 -5.41 4.22
N ASN A 184 -11.66 -6.07 4.90
CA ASN A 184 -12.36 -7.25 4.35
C ASN A 184 -13.10 -7.00 3.03
N ASN A 185 -13.39 -5.74 2.71
CA ASN A 185 -14.02 -5.33 1.44
C ASN A 185 -12.98 -5.02 0.33
N GLY A 186 -11.70 -5.29 0.56
CA GLY A 186 -10.62 -5.04 -0.41
C GLY A 186 -10.09 -3.61 -0.42
N SER A 187 -10.62 -2.69 0.38
CA SER A 187 -10.11 -1.32 0.42
C SER A 187 -8.95 -1.14 1.41
N PHE A 188 -8.06 -0.21 1.11
CA PHE A 188 -7.03 0.26 2.04
C PHE A 188 -6.85 1.77 1.93
N THR A 189 -6.41 2.38 3.02
CA THR A 189 -6.08 3.81 3.08
C THR A 189 -4.74 3.95 3.76
N TYR A 190 -3.93 4.87 3.26
CA TYR A 190 -2.65 5.23 3.86
C TYR A 190 -2.48 6.74 3.81
N SER A 191 -1.92 7.34 4.86
CA SER A 191 -1.77 8.78 4.94
C SER A 191 -0.39 9.15 5.45
N PHE A 192 0.21 10.19 4.86
CA PHE A 192 1.49 10.74 5.30
C PHE A 192 1.54 12.24 5.07
N ILE A 193 2.42 12.94 5.78
CA ILE A 193 2.60 14.39 5.61
C ILE A 193 3.51 14.67 4.42
N ALA A 194 3.06 15.53 3.50
CA ALA A 194 3.89 16.02 2.41
C ALA A 194 5.01 16.90 2.97
N SER A 195 6.27 16.52 2.74
CA SER A 195 7.45 17.28 3.19
C SER A 195 8.27 17.72 1.99
N ASP A 196 8.62 19.00 1.93
CA ASP A 196 9.49 19.58 0.91
C ASP A 196 10.98 19.39 1.20
N THR A 197 11.33 18.70 2.30
CA THR A 197 12.72 18.30 2.62
C THR A 197 13.34 17.43 1.53
N GLN A 198 12.49 16.72 0.75
CA GLN A 198 12.90 15.87 -0.37
C GLN A 198 12.77 16.59 -1.73
N GLY A 199 12.55 17.91 -1.72
CA GLY A 199 12.32 18.73 -2.91
C GLY A 199 10.85 19.02 -3.18
N THR A 200 10.58 19.83 -4.19
CA THR A 200 9.21 20.11 -4.67
C THR A 200 9.09 19.58 -6.10
N GLY A 201 7.88 19.27 -6.56
CA GLY A 201 7.66 18.71 -7.89
C GLY A 201 6.76 17.48 -7.87
N SER A 202 6.91 16.60 -8.86
CA SER A 202 6.08 15.40 -8.99
C SER A 202 6.62 14.26 -8.13
N TYR A 203 5.79 13.74 -7.24
CA TYR A 203 6.06 12.57 -6.42
C TYR A 203 5.33 11.37 -7.00
N ARG A 204 5.96 10.20 -6.91
CA ARG A 204 5.38 8.93 -7.34
C ARG A 204 5.20 8.03 -6.12
N VAL A 205 4.04 7.41 -6.02
CA VAL A 205 3.71 6.44 -4.98
C VAL A 205 3.48 5.10 -5.65
N VAL A 206 4.13 4.06 -5.15
CA VAL A 206 3.98 2.70 -5.62
C VAL A 206 3.41 1.86 -4.48
N ALA A 207 2.27 1.22 -4.74
CA ALA A 207 1.71 0.18 -3.88
C ALA A 207 2.05 -1.19 -4.47
N THR A 208 2.54 -2.11 -3.65
CA THR A 208 2.82 -3.50 -4.04
C THR A 208 2.01 -4.46 -3.17
N TYR A 209 1.34 -5.42 -3.80
CA TYR A 209 0.52 -6.39 -3.11
C TYR A 209 0.44 -7.71 -3.88
N LEU A 210 0.90 -8.81 -3.27
CA LEU A 210 0.86 -10.17 -3.84
C LEU A 210 1.34 -10.24 -5.31
N GLY A 211 2.45 -9.57 -5.61
CA GLY A 211 3.03 -9.53 -6.96
C GLY A 211 2.41 -8.50 -7.91
N SER A 212 1.32 -7.85 -7.53
CA SER A 212 0.74 -6.71 -8.28
C SER A 212 1.30 -5.38 -7.82
N THR A 213 1.46 -4.46 -8.74
CA THR A 213 1.86 -3.07 -8.47
C THR A 213 0.83 -2.09 -8.99
N ALA A 214 0.56 -1.03 -8.23
CA ALA A 214 -0.25 0.10 -8.66
C ALA A 214 0.48 1.41 -8.34
N GLU A 215 0.36 2.39 -9.22
CA GLU A 215 1.03 3.67 -9.06
C GLU A 215 0.03 4.82 -8.98
N ALA A 216 0.37 5.82 -8.16
CA ALA A 216 -0.29 7.11 -8.14
C ALA A 216 0.78 8.22 -8.13
N THR A 217 0.43 9.38 -8.67
CA THR A 217 1.31 10.55 -8.65
C THR A 217 0.59 11.74 -8.02
N PHE A 218 1.33 12.55 -7.29
CA PHE A 218 0.85 13.85 -6.83
C PHE A 218 1.96 14.89 -6.99
N ARG A 219 1.58 16.15 -7.10
CA ARG A 219 2.52 17.26 -7.10
C ARG A 219 2.66 17.82 -5.68
N LEU A 220 3.89 18.06 -5.25
CA LEU A 220 4.21 18.85 -4.08
C LEU A 220 4.63 20.24 -4.51
N ASP A 221 3.82 21.23 -4.19
CA ASP A 221 4.16 22.63 -4.36
C ASP A 221 5.02 23.11 -3.18
N LYS A 222 5.94 24.05 -3.46
CA LYS A 222 6.70 24.73 -2.41
C LYS A 222 5.72 25.32 -1.41
N SER A 223 6.03 25.21 -0.12
CA SER A 223 5.29 25.95 0.90
C SER A 223 5.07 27.38 0.39
N ALA A 224 3.80 27.76 0.25
CA ALA A 224 3.48 29.14 -0.04
C ALA A 224 4.06 29.92 1.13
N GLY A 225 5.17 30.63 0.91
CA GLY A 225 5.75 31.48 1.92
C GLY A 225 4.65 32.37 2.46
N THR A 226 4.29 32.16 3.73
CA THR A 226 3.45 33.03 4.56
C THR A 226 2.45 33.88 3.77
N GLY A 227 1.50 33.21 3.11
CA GLY A 227 0.35 33.84 2.46
C GLY A 227 -0.91 33.46 3.21
N THR A 228 -1.37 34.35 4.07
CA THR A 228 -2.61 34.26 4.86
C THR A 228 -3.78 33.61 4.13
N ALA A 229 -4.13 32.39 4.52
CA ALA A 229 -5.48 31.85 4.38
C ALA A 229 -5.92 31.32 5.76
N GLN A 230 -6.41 32.23 6.62
CA GLN A 230 -7.22 31.85 7.77
C GLN A 230 -8.48 31.14 7.26
N SER A 231 -8.50 29.81 7.34
CA SER A 231 -9.76 29.08 7.43
C SER A 231 -10.25 29.22 8.86
N SER A 232 -11.31 29.99 9.07
CA SER A 232 -11.75 30.47 10.38
C SER A 232 -12.73 29.51 11.06
N ALA A 233 -12.33 28.25 11.27
CA ALA A 233 -13.12 27.36 12.12
C ALA A 233 -12.54 27.37 13.52
N ILE A 234 -11.38 26.77 13.76
CA ILE A 234 -10.75 26.72 15.08
C ILE A 234 -10.04 28.04 15.38
N SER A 235 -10.34 28.65 16.54
CA SER A 235 -9.69 29.90 16.95
C SER A 235 -8.67 29.67 18.05
N VAL A 236 -7.44 30.10 17.79
CA VAL A 236 -6.32 30.04 18.73
C VAL A 236 -5.90 31.45 19.12
N ALA A 237 -5.94 31.74 20.43
CA ALA A 237 -5.49 32.99 20.99
C ALA A 237 -4.36 32.74 21.97
N ALA A 238 -3.24 33.44 21.82
CA ALA A 238 -2.07 33.28 22.67
C ALA A 238 -1.71 34.58 23.39
N THR A 239 -1.39 34.47 24.68
CA THR A 239 -1.00 35.63 25.50
C THR A 239 0.14 35.30 26.44
N SER A 240 1.03 36.26 26.70
CA SER A 240 2.12 36.14 27.68
C SER A 240 2.12 37.36 28.61
N LYS A 241 2.80 37.24 29.77
CA LYS A 241 3.01 38.34 30.72
C LYS A 241 4.25 39.19 30.40
N GLY A 242 4.99 38.86 29.35
CA GLY A 242 6.26 39.50 28.98
C GLY A 242 7.28 38.49 28.48
N ALA A 243 8.49 38.97 28.17
CA ALA A 243 9.62 38.13 27.81
C ALA A 243 9.92 37.09 28.91
N GLY A 244 10.25 35.86 28.52
CA GLY A 244 10.53 34.74 29.42
C GLY A 244 9.33 34.19 30.20
N SER A 245 8.13 34.79 30.08
CA SER A 245 6.93 34.27 30.74
C SER A 245 6.27 33.17 29.89
N PRO A 246 5.71 32.12 30.52
CA PRO A 246 4.94 31.11 29.79
C PRO A 246 3.79 31.73 28.97
N VAL A 247 3.64 31.26 27.75
CA VAL A 247 2.53 31.60 26.86
C VAL A 247 1.31 30.77 27.26
N THR A 248 0.20 31.45 27.55
CA THR A 248 -1.12 30.81 27.68
C THR A 248 -1.81 30.82 26.33
N ILE A 249 -2.15 29.62 25.84
CA ILE A 249 -2.74 29.36 24.53
C ILE A 249 -4.18 28.91 24.77
N THR A 250 -5.14 29.66 24.26
CA THR A 250 -6.57 29.33 24.35
C THR A 250 -7.05 28.85 22.99
N LEU A 251 -7.43 27.58 22.94
CA LEU A 251 -8.03 26.93 21.79
C LEU A 251 -9.56 26.94 21.95
N LYS A 252 -10.30 27.39 20.93
CA LYS A 252 -11.76 27.23 20.86
C LYS A 252 -12.11 26.35 19.67
N ASN A 253 -12.78 25.23 19.95
CA ASN A 253 -13.34 24.39 18.92
C ASN A 253 -14.66 24.99 18.41
N THR A 254 -14.79 25.03 17.09
CA THR A 254 -15.93 25.57 16.34
C THR A 254 -16.34 24.62 15.22
N VAL A 255 -15.62 23.51 15.03
CA VAL A 255 -16.01 22.42 14.13
C VAL A 255 -16.90 21.43 14.87
N ALA A 256 -17.66 20.62 14.15
CA ALA A 256 -18.58 19.64 14.74
C ALA A 256 -17.84 18.49 15.45
N SER A 257 -16.66 18.10 14.95
CA SER A 257 -15.84 17.03 15.53
C SER A 257 -15.13 17.49 16.81
N GLY A 258 -14.99 16.60 17.79
CA GLY A 258 -14.13 16.84 18.96
C GLY A 258 -12.64 16.90 18.57
N ILE A 259 -11.87 17.79 19.21
CA ILE A 259 -10.41 17.86 19.05
C ILE A 259 -9.76 16.97 20.10
N TYR A 260 -9.05 15.93 19.66
CA TYR A 260 -8.39 14.95 20.53
C TYR A 260 -6.89 15.17 20.63
N ARG A 261 -6.30 15.84 19.63
CA ARG A 261 -4.87 16.17 19.62
C ARG A 261 -4.64 17.57 19.10
N PHE A 262 -3.69 18.28 19.71
CA PHE A 262 -3.32 19.65 19.36
C PHE A 262 -1.80 19.76 19.37
N ALA A 263 -1.20 19.98 18.20
CA ALA A 263 0.23 20.15 18.05
C ALA A 263 0.59 21.63 17.96
N LEU A 264 1.71 22.00 18.55
CA LEU A 264 2.34 23.30 18.49
C LEU A 264 3.76 23.15 17.97
N THR A 265 4.19 24.00 17.05
CA THR A 265 5.60 24.15 16.69
C THR A 265 6.08 25.51 17.17
N LEU A 266 6.97 25.50 18.15
CA LEU A 266 7.53 26.69 18.78
C LEU A 266 8.80 27.15 18.03
N PRO A 267 9.20 28.43 18.17
CA PRO A 267 10.45 28.92 17.57
C PRO A 267 11.70 28.32 18.24
N ASP A 268 11.60 27.98 19.53
CA ASP A 268 12.66 27.38 20.33
C ASP A 268 12.12 26.13 21.04
N GLU A 269 13.01 25.27 21.52
CA GLU A 269 12.61 24.09 22.29
C GLU A 269 11.86 24.49 23.57
N PRO A 270 10.76 23.78 23.91
CA PRO A 270 9.97 24.05 25.09
C PRO A 270 10.76 23.73 26.36
N THR A 271 10.85 24.68 27.27
CA THR A 271 11.45 24.50 28.60
C THR A 271 10.42 24.10 29.66
N SER A 272 9.14 24.33 29.40
CA SER A 272 8.04 23.94 30.27
C SER A 272 6.76 23.74 29.47
N VAL A 273 6.04 22.66 29.74
CA VAL A 273 4.76 22.34 29.11
C VAL A 273 3.74 21.99 30.20
N GLN A 274 2.56 22.58 30.13
CA GLN A 274 1.44 22.31 31.02
C GLN A 274 0.19 22.04 30.20
N ALA A 275 -0.25 20.78 30.22
CA ALA A 275 -1.49 20.33 29.61
C ALA A 275 -2.71 20.63 30.52
N PRO A 276 -3.91 20.83 29.94
CA PRO A 276 -5.15 20.92 30.69
C PRO A 276 -5.50 19.57 31.35
N ARG A 277 -6.42 19.59 32.31
CA ARG A 277 -6.82 18.38 33.03
C ARG A 277 -7.39 17.32 32.07
N GLY A 278 -6.82 16.12 32.09
CA GLY A 278 -7.22 15.00 31.23
C GLY A 278 -6.58 14.99 29.85
N TRP A 279 -5.58 15.85 29.64
CA TRP A 279 -4.71 15.82 28.48
C TRP A 279 -3.28 15.52 28.93
N SER A 280 -2.56 14.79 28.08
CA SER A 280 -1.13 14.55 28.18
C SER A 280 -0.41 15.40 27.13
N ALA A 281 0.92 15.50 27.26
CA ALA A 281 1.74 16.21 26.29
C ALA A 281 3.08 15.50 26.09
N ASP A 282 3.46 15.35 24.83
CA ASP A 282 4.80 14.90 24.42
C ASP A 282 5.54 16.03 23.72
N THR A 283 6.86 16.00 23.78
CA THR A 283 7.74 16.99 23.16
C THR A 283 8.79 16.32 22.30
N ASP A 284 8.97 16.81 21.07
CA ASP A 284 10.03 16.39 20.15
C ASP A 284 10.65 17.63 19.49
N GLY A 285 11.88 17.94 19.89
CA GLY A 285 12.55 19.20 19.53
C GLY A 285 11.68 20.41 19.88
N THR A 286 11.33 21.22 18.88
CA THR A 286 10.50 22.42 19.05
C THR A 286 8.99 22.15 19.02
N THR A 287 8.58 20.90 18.86
CA THR A 287 7.18 20.51 18.74
C THR A 287 6.64 20.02 20.08
N VAL A 288 5.45 20.51 20.46
CA VAL A 288 4.68 20.00 21.60
C VAL A 288 3.37 19.42 21.08
N VAL A 289 3.08 18.17 21.41
CA VAL A 289 1.84 17.50 21.02
C VAL A 289 1.00 17.23 22.26
N PHE A 290 -0.11 17.92 22.40
CA PHE A 290 -1.11 17.65 23.44
C PHE A 290 -2.13 16.64 22.93
N TYR A 291 -2.52 15.65 23.74
CA TYR A 291 -3.49 14.63 23.35
C TYR A 291 -4.35 14.14 24.51
N THR A 292 -5.51 13.57 24.19
CA THR A 292 -6.47 12.96 25.12
C THR A 292 -7.20 11.81 24.43
N ASP A 293 -7.57 10.79 25.19
CA ASP A 293 -8.35 9.65 24.68
C ASP A 293 -9.85 9.78 24.98
N ASP A 294 -10.22 10.48 26.06
CA ASP A 294 -11.57 10.48 26.61
C ASP A 294 -12.20 11.88 26.76
N ARG A 295 -11.42 12.97 26.63
CA ARG A 295 -11.87 14.35 26.92
C ARG A 295 -11.53 15.34 25.81
N PRO A 296 -12.04 15.12 24.59
CA PRO A 296 -11.80 16.04 23.48
C PRO A 296 -12.32 17.45 23.77
N VAL A 297 -11.79 18.44 23.07
CA VAL A 297 -12.40 19.77 23.04
C VAL A 297 -13.63 19.69 22.17
N GLU A 298 -14.81 19.57 22.78
CA GLU A 298 -16.09 19.50 22.08
C GLU A 298 -16.43 20.78 21.32
N SER A 299 -17.31 20.68 20.32
CA SER A 299 -17.77 21.84 19.54
C SER A 299 -18.30 22.95 20.44
N GLY A 300 -17.86 24.19 20.18
CA GLY A 300 -18.20 25.37 20.97
C GLY A 300 -17.45 25.51 22.30
N LYS A 301 -16.67 24.50 22.73
CA LYS A 301 -15.88 24.56 23.97
C LYS A 301 -14.51 25.18 23.76
N ARG A 302 -13.89 25.55 24.88
CA ARG A 302 -12.54 26.12 24.94
C ARG A 302 -11.68 25.34 25.91
N VAL A 303 -10.39 25.32 25.63
CA VAL A 303 -9.37 24.76 26.53
C VAL A 303 -8.13 25.64 26.50
N ALA A 304 -7.35 25.62 27.59
CA ALA A 304 -6.12 26.38 27.71
C ALA A 304 -4.92 25.46 27.92
N PHE A 305 -3.87 25.71 27.15
CA PHE A 305 -2.56 25.08 27.25
C PHE A 305 -1.54 26.13 27.69
N ARG A 306 -0.44 25.71 28.31
CA ARG A 306 0.67 26.61 28.65
C ARG A 306 1.99 26.02 28.22
N VAL A 307 2.81 26.84 27.59
CA VAL A 307 4.16 26.47 27.15
C VAL A 307 5.13 27.62 27.44
N ALA A 308 6.37 27.30 27.79
CA ALA A 308 7.47 28.25 27.83
C ALA A 308 8.56 27.76 26.87
N ALA A 309 9.11 28.66 26.07
CA ALA A 309 10.20 28.39 25.14
C ALA A 309 11.01 29.67 24.92
N GLY A 310 12.33 29.55 24.89
CA GLY A 310 13.26 30.64 24.62
C GLY A 310 13.07 31.90 25.49
N PRO A 311 13.74 33.01 25.14
CA PRO A 311 13.60 34.30 25.82
C PRO A 311 12.29 35.01 25.45
N ALA A 312 11.67 34.71 24.31
CA ALA A 312 10.35 35.23 23.92
C ALA A 312 9.73 34.43 22.76
N VAL A 313 8.47 34.03 22.91
CA VAL A 313 7.66 33.48 21.81
C VAL A 313 6.74 34.59 21.28
N SER A 314 6.99 35.07 20.06
CA SER A 314 6.14 36.08 19.40
C SER A 314 5.03 35.46 18.56
N SER A 315 5.24 34.25 18.04
CA SER A 315 4.28 33.47 17.27
C SER A 315 4.66 32.00 17.28
N PHE A 316 3.71 31.14 16.94
CA PHE A 316 3.93 29.70 16.76
C PHE A 316 2.90 29.13 15.79
N ASP A 317 3.24 28.00 15.18
CA ASP A 317 2.33 27.25 14.32
C ASP A 317 1.57 26.20 15.14
N TRP A 318 0.35 25.88 14.72
CA TRP A 318 -0.51 24.93 15.42
C TRP A 318 -1.32 24.07 14.44
N THR A 319 -1.66 22.87 14.89
CA THR A 319 -2.54 21.92 14.17
C THR A 319 -3.46 21.20 15.15
N ALA A 320 -4.75 21.12 14.84
CA ALA A 320 -5.75 20.38 15.62
C ALA A 320 -6.18 19.12 14.87
N PHE A 321 -6.40 18.01 15.59
CA PHE A 321 -6.80 16.73 15.00
C PHE A 321 -8.01 16.11 15.71
N ALA A 322 -8.78 15.34 14.95
CA ALA A 322 -9.87 14.51 15.44
C ALA A 322 -9.36 13.19 16.03
N GLY A 323 -10.24 12.42 16.68
CA GLY A 323 -9.88 11.16 17.34
C GLY A 323 -9.38 10.04 16.41
N ASN A 324 -9.73 10.10 15.12
CA ASN A 324 -9.21 9.20 14.09
C ASN A 324 -7.86 9.67 13.51
N GLY A 325 -7.26 10.73 14.08
CA GLY A 325 -5.99 11.31 13.63
C GLY A 325 -6.08 12.28 12.45
N SER A 326 -7.26 12.51 11.86
CA SER A 326 -7.40 13.47 10.76
C SER A 326 -7.25 14.91 11.24
N GLU A 327 -6.52 15.73 10.48
CA GLU A 327 -6.42 17.17 10.73
C GLU A 327 -7.80 17.85 10.59
N LEU A 328 -8.14 18.69 11.57
CA LEU A 328 -9.37 19.49 11.61
C LEU A 328 -9.13 20.93 11.16
N ASP A 329 -8.01 21.52 11.58
CA ASP A 329 -7.61 22.89 11.23
C ASP A 329 -6.14 23.12 11.61
N SER A 330 -5.51 24.12 11.01
CA SER A 330 -4.14 24.55 11.33
C SER A 330 -3.93 26.04 11.04
N GLY A 331 -2.87 26.61 11.63
CA GLY A 331 -2.49 27.98 11.34
C GLY A 331 -1.36 28.49 12.21
N THR A 332 -1.14 29.81 12.15
CA THR A 332 -0.15 30.51 12.97
C THR A 332 -0.86 31.44 13.95
N ALA A 333 -0.46 31.40 15.22
CA ALA A 333 -0.98 32.28 16.25
C ALA A 333 0.08 33.28 16.71
N SER A 334 -0.23 34.57 16.66
CA SER A 334 0.61 35.61 17.29
C SER A 334 0.36 35.68 18.80
N VAL A 335 1.42 35.84 19.58
CA VAL A 335 1.37 35.98 21.03
C VAL A 335 1.23 37.45 21.40
N ARG A 336 0.14 37.80 22.09
CA ARG A 336 -0.07 39.16 22.61
C ARG A 336 0.48 39.28 24.03
N VAL A 337 1.39 40.23 24.24
CA VAL A 337 1.85 40.59 25.58
C VAL A 337 0.74 41.35 26.30
N ARG A 338 0.24 40.82 27.41
CA ARG A 338 -0.71 41.54 28.28
C ARG A 338 0.08 42.51 29.15
N ARG A 339 -0.18 43.82 28.96
CA ARG A 339 0.24 44.86 29.91
C ARG A 339 -0.58 44.76 31.18
#